data_AF-A0A950Z702-F1
#
_entry.id   AF-A0A950Z702-F1
#
_cell.length_a   1.000
_cell.length_b   1.000
_cell.length_c   1.000
_cell.angle_alpha   90.00
_cell.angle_beta   90.00
_cell.angle_gamma   90.00
#
_symmetry.space_group_name_H-M   'P 1'
#
loop_
_entity.id
_entity.type
_entity.pdbx_description
1 polymer ?
#
loop_
_entity_poly.entity_id
_entity_poly.type
_entity_poly.pdbx_seq_one_letter_code
_entity_poly.pdbx_strand_id
1 'polypeptide(L)'
;WNLYAYIFGVKNPIAHVMGFFVSILRERIANFEAPPAKDAEGTAMPTGVEGISINDLRKNLRELNEHMDQECASSSARYGLVLDATLITEIDPPPEVESALAAINTAHNQVSSEISLAQASADQKIVQSKRAVEIETLKAQAEIEPLNWLAAQLTELKKTGPGALVSYLRNVRLSLYSRAQNIILPDDRN
;
A
#
# COMPACT_ATOMS: atom_id res chain seq x y z
N TRP A 1 -29.28 -50.38 11.28
CA TRP A 1 -30.52 -49.65 10.95
C TRP A 1 -31.53 -49.89 12.07
N ASN A 2 -31.95 -48.85 12.81
CA ASN A 2 -33.03 -48.96 13.81
C ASN A 2 -34.12 -47.95 13.50
N LEU A 3 -34.79 -48.15 12.35
CA LEU A 3 -35.98 -47.41 11.94
C LEU A 3 -37.08 -47.45 13.02
N TYR A 4 -37.08 -48.54 13.80
CA TYR A 4 -37.97 -48.77 14.93
C TYR A 4 -37.82 -47.73 16.06
N ALA A 5 -36.59 -47.31 16.38
CA ALA A 5 -36.34 -46.31 17.44
C ALA A 5 -36.77 -44.90 17.02
N TYR A 6 -36.68 -44.59 15.72
CA TYR A 6 -37.10 -43.30 15.17
C TYR A 6 -38.62 -43.17 15.08
N ILE A 7 -39.32 -44.25 14.71
CA ILE A 7 -40.78 -44.27 14.58
C ILE A 7 -41.48 -44.36 15.95
N PHE A 8 -40.91 -45.09 16.93
CA PHE A 8 -41.58 -45.37 18.20
C PHE A 8 -40.92 -44.76 19.45
N GLY A 9 -39.70 -44.22 19.35
CA GLY A 9 -38.94 -43.69 20.50
C GLY A 9 -38.85 -42.16 20.59
N VAL A 10 -39.13 -41.44 19.49
CA VAL A 10 -38.92 -39.99 19.43
C VAL A 10 -40.27 -39.27 19.35
N LYS A 11 -40.60 -38.48 20.38
CA LYS A 11 -41.84 -37.68 20.46
C LYS A 11 -41.97 -36.64 19.33
N ASN A 12 -40.85 -36.17 18.79
CA ASN A 12 -40.81 -35.21 17.68
C ASN A 12 -39.59 -35.48 16.75
N PRO A 13 -39.72 -36.38 15.76
CA PRO A 13 -38.60 -36.81 14.90
C PRO A 13 -38.00 -35.66 14.08
N ILE A 14 -38.82 -34.70 13.63
CA ILE A 14 -38.37 -33.54 12.84
C ILE A 14 -37.40 -32.67 13.65
N ALA A 15 -37.71 -32.39 14.92
CA ALA A 15 -36.84 -31.60 15.77
C ALA A 15 -35.47 -32.25 15.98
N HIS A 16 -35.42 -33.59 16.00
CA HIS A 16 -34.18 -34.34 16.15
C HIS A 16 -33.28 -34.22 14.90
N VAL A 17 -33.86 -34.33 13.70
CA VAL A 17 -33.14 -34.13 12.44
C VAL A 17 -32.65 -32.69 12.31
N MET A 18 -33.50 -31.72 12.63
CA MET A 18 -33.11 -30.31 12.63
C MET A 18 -31.96 -30.03 13.61
N GLY A 19 -31.97 -30.63 14.80
CA GLY A 19 -30.89 -30.50 15.78
C GLY A 19 -29.56 -31.09 15.28
N PHE A 20 -29.60 -32.21 14.56
CA PHE A 20 -28.41 -32.79 13.92
C PHE A 20 -27.84 -31.86 12.85
N PHE A 21 -28.70 -31.32 11.99
CA PHE A 21 -28.32 -30.38 10.93
C PHE A 21 -27.68 -29.09 11.50
N VAL A 22 -28.30 -28.50 12.53
CA VAL A 22 -27.74 -27.33 13.22
C VAL A 22 -26.39 -27.63 13.87
N SER A 23 -26.19 -28.85 14.37
CA SER A 23 -24.92 -29.25 14.99
C SER A 23 -23.78 -29.32 13.97
N ILE A 24 -24.02 -29.92 12.80
CA ILE A 24 -23.02 -29.98 11.72
C ILE A 24 -22.69 -28.57 11.21
N LEU A 25 -23.71 -27.74 10.97
CA LEU A 25 -23.50 -26.36 10.55
C LEU A 25 -22.66 -25.58 11.56
N ARG A 26 -22.96 -25.72 12.85
CA ARG A 26 -22.24 -25.03 13.91
C ARG A 26 -20.79 -25.49 14.02
N GLU A 27 -20.55 -26.80 13.94
CA GLU A 27 -19.20 -27.37 13.91
C GLU A 27 -18.41 -26.85 12.72
N ARG A 28 -19.02 -26.80 11.53
CA ARG A 28 -18.35 -26.31 10.32
C ARG A 28 -18.08 -24.82 10.36
N ILE A 29 -19.01 -24.00 10.84
CA ILE A 29 -18.79 -22.54 11.01
C ILE A 29 -17.67 -22.29 12.02
N ALA A 30 -17.55 -23.10 13.07
CA ALA A 30 -16.48 -22.96 14.06
C ALA A 30 -15.10 -23.41 13.55
N ASN A 31 -15.07 -24.45 12.70
CA ASN A 31 -13.84 -25.01 12.12
C ASN A 31 -13.53 -24.46 10.72
N PHE A 32 -14.25 -23.44 10.25
CA PHE A 32 -13.99 -22.84 8.95
C PHE A 32 -12.72 -22.00 9.03
N GLU A 33 -11.75 -22.26 8.18
CA GLU A 33 -10.55 -21.43 8.05
C GLU A 33 -10.59 -20.82 6.67
N ALA A 34 -10.66 -19.49 6.59
CA ALA A 34 -10.62 -18.81 5.31
C ALA A 34 -9.27 -19.11 4.65
N PRO A 35 -9.23 -19.51 3.35
CA PRO A 35 -7.97 -19.62 2.64
C PRO A 35 -7.22 -18.29 2.76
N PRO A 36 -5.89 -18.28 2.97
CA PRO A 36 -5.15 -17.04 3.11
C PRO A 36 -5.43 -16.17 1.88
N ALA A 37 -6.03 -15.00 2.10
CA ALA A 37 -6.28 -14.04 1.05
C ALA A 37 -4.94 -13.76 0.37
N LYS A 38 -4.78 -14.23 -0.87
CA LYS A 38 -3.67 -13.82 -1.72
C LYS A 38 -3.99 -12.41 -2.19
N ASP A 39 -3.84 -11.44 -1.30
CA ASP A 39 -3.88 -10.05 -1.68
C ASP A 39 -2.66 -9.79 -2.55
N ALA A 40 -2.94 -9.55 -3.83
CA ALA A 40 -1.97 -9.19 -4.84
C ALA A 40 -1.51 -7.74 -4.61
N GLU A 41 -0.68 -7.54 -3.59
CA GLU A 41 0.32 -6.47 -3.47
C GLU A 41 0.99 -6.67 -2.11
N GLY A 42 2.30 -6.93 -2.13
CA GLY A 42 3.08 -7.44 -1.00
C GLY A 42 3.26 -6.45 0.15
N THR A 43 2.17 -6.14 0.84
CA THR A 43 2.17 -5.51 2.15
C THR A 43 1.41 -6.44 3.07
N ALA A 44 2.12 -7.39 3.68
CA ALA A 44 1.60 -8.17 4.78
C ALA A 44 1.33 -7.23 5.96
N MET A 45 0.18 -6.58 5.94
CA MET A 45 -0.43 -6.06 7.15
C MET A 45 -0.74 -7.28 8.02
N PRO A 46 -0.39 -7.29 9.31
CA PRO A 46 -0.81 -8.37 10.18
C PRO A 46 -2.34 -8.36 10.18
N THR A 47 -2.95 -9.34 9.52
CA THR A 47 -4.38 -9.64 9.60
C THR A 47 -4.64 -10.15 11.01
N GLY A 48 -4.56 -9.25 11.98
CA GLY A 48 -4.89 -9.45 13.38
C GLY A 48 -6.41 -9.47 13.59
N VAL A 49 -7.12 -10.22 12.76
CA VAL A 49 -8.47 -10.67 13.07
C VAL A 49 -8.38 -12.18 13.08
N GLU A 50 -7.85 -12.72 14.18
CA GLU A 50 -8.01 -14.12 14.56
C GLU A 50 -9.51 -14.36 14.81
N GLY A 51 -10.23 -14.58 13.72
CA GLY A 51 -11.67 -14.72 13.75
C GLY A 51 -12.21 -14.88 12.35
N ILE A 52 -13.02 -15.91 12.17
CA ILE A 52 -13.73 -16.21 10.92
C ILE A 52 -14.66 -15.04 10.63
N SER A 53 -14.37 -14.26 9.59
CA SER A 53 -15.26 -13.15 9.21
C SER A 53 -16.53 -13.71 8.58
N ILE A 54 -17.69 -13.15 8.96
CA ILE A 54 -18.97 -13.42 8.29
C ILE A 54 -18.88 -13.14 6.79
N ASN A 55 -18.02 -12.18 6.39
CA ASN A 55 -17.75 -11.90 4.99
C ASN A 55 -17.04 -13.06 4.28
N ASP A 56 -16.16 -13.77 4.97
CA ASP A 56 -15.44 -14.92 4.41
C ASP A 56 -16.34 -16.13 4.26
N LEU A 57 -17.26 -16.35 5.21
CA LEU A 57 -18.32 -17.36 5.08
C LEU A 57 -19.23 -17.04 3.89
N ARG A 58 -19.59 -15.77 3.70
CA ARG A 58 -20.42 -15.32 2.57
C ARG A 58 -19.72 -15.54 1.22
N LYS A 59 -18.42 -15.24 1.12
CA LYS A 59 -17.64 -15.45 -0.11
C LYS A 59 -17.47 -16.93 -0.46
N ASN A 60 -17.36 -17.80 0.54
CA ASN A 60 -17.07 -19.23 0.37
C ASN A 60 -18.31 -20.12 0.57
N LEU A 61 -19.52 -19.57 0.37
CA LEU A 61 -20.77 -20.29 0.56
C LEU A 61 -20.89 -21.55 -0.30
N ARG A 62 -20.28 -21.54 -1.49
CA ARG A 62 -20.25 -22.71 -2.39
C ARG A 62 -19.52 -23.89 -1.76
N GLU A 63 -18.33 -23.65 -1.22
CA GLU A 63 -17.53 -24.69 -0.56
C GLU A 63 -18.28 -25.23 0.68
N LEU A 64 -18.94 -24.34 1.42
CA LEU A 64 -19.76 -24.74 2.55
C LEU A 64 -20.92 -25.66 2.12
N ASN A 65 -21.62 -25.34 1.04
CA ASN A 65 -22.70 -26.17 0.50
C ASN A 65 -22.20 -27.54 -0.02
N GLU A 66 -21.08 -27.57 -0.75
CA GLU A 66 -20.49 -28.82 -1.26
C GLU A 66 -20.10 -29.78 -0.12
N HIS A 67 -19.56 -29.25 0.98
CA HIS A 67 -19.25 -30.04 2.17
C HIS A 67 -20.50 -30.49 2.93
N MET A 68 -21.50 -29.62 3.05
CA MET A 68 -22.77 -29.97 3.67
C MET A 68 -23.47 -31.11 2.93
N ASP A 69 -23.43 -31.11 1.58
CA ASP A 69 -23.98 -32.20 0.78
C ASP A 69 -23.23 -33.53 0.99
N GLN A 70 -21.90 -33.49 1.13
CA GLN A 70 -21.09 -34.68 1.43
C GLN A 70 -21.42 -35.29 2.80
N GLU A 71 -21.54 -34.46 3.84
CA GLU A 71 -21.93 -34.91 5.18
C GLU A 71 -23.38 -35.42 5.21
N CYS A 72 -24.27 -34.77 4.46
CA CYS A 72 -25.67 -35.16 4.31
C CYS A 72 -25.83 -36.55 3.69
N ALA A 73 -24.98 -36.94 2.73
CA ALA A 73 -24.97 -38.29 2.16
C ALA A 73 -24.75 -39.39 3.22
N SER A 74 -23.96 -39.10 4.26
CA SER A 74 -23.67 -40.03 5.36
C SER A 74 -24.83 -40.17 6.38
N SER A 75 -25.79 -39.23 6.35
CA SER A 75 -26.93 -39.17 7.28
C SER A 75 -27.86 -40.38 7.17
N SER A 76 -27.99 -40.93 5.97
CA SER A 76 -28.84 -42.10 5.67
C SER A 76 -28.43 -43.34 6.47
N ALA A 77 -27.13 -43.56 6.67
CA ALA A 77 -26.60 -44.71 7.40
C ALA A 77 -26.80 -44.59 8.92
N ARG A 78 -26.73 -43.36 9.47
CA ARG A 78 -26.80 -43.10 10.91
C ARG A 78 -28.24 -42.89 11.42
N TYR A 79 -29.05 -42.16 10.66
CA TYR A 79 -30.39 -41.71 11.09
C TYR A 79 -31.52 -42.31 10.26
N GLY A 80 -31.23 -43.05 9.18
CA GLY A 80 -32.25 -43.63 8.30
C GLY A 80 -33.00 -42.61 7.46
N LEU A 81 -32.46 -41.39 7.33
CA LEU A 81 -33.05 -40.28 6.58
C LEU A 81 -32.11 -39.86 5.45
N VAL A 82 -32.64 -39.70 4.25
CA VAL A 82 -31.91 -39.21 3.07
C VAL A 82 -32.19 -37.72 2.94
N LEU A 83 -31.15 -36.90 3.07
CA LEU A 83 -31.19 -35.47 2.76
C LEU A 83 -30.71 -35.32 1.31
N ASP A 84 -31.60 -34.90 0.42
CA ASP A 84 -31.38 -34.92 -1.04
C ASP A 84 -30.50 -33.74 -1.51
N ALA A 85 -30.61 -32.59 -0.85
CA ALA A 85 -29.74 -31.43 -1.07
C ALA A 85 -29.78 -30.48 0.14
N THR A 86 -28.66 -29.81 0.41
CA THR A 86 -28.59 -28.75 1.42
C THR A 86 -28.05 -27.47 0.80
N LEU A 87 -28.90 -26.45 0.76
CA LEU A 87 -28.54 -25.16 0.19
C LEU A 87 -28.65 -24.08 1.25
N ILE A 88 -27.52 -23.53 1.66
CA ILE A 88 -27.47 -22.29 2.42
C ILE A 88 -27.69 -21.16 1.42
N THR A 89 -28.79 -20.44 1.59
CA THR A 89 -29.18 -19.33 0.71
C THR A 89 -28.49 -18.04 1.10
N GLU A 90 -28.44 -17.75 2.40
CA GLU A 90 -27.90 -16.50 2.93
C GLU A 90 -27.44 -16.68 4.38
N ILE A 91 -26.40 -15.92 4.74
CA ILE A 91 -25.90 -15.81 6.12
C ILE A 91 -26.09 -14.35 6.53
N ASP A 92 -27.14 -14.13 7.31
CA ASP A 92 -27.51 -12.79 7.79
C ASP A 92 -27.09 -12.62 9.25
N PRO A 93 -26.19 -11.68 9.56
CA PRO A 93 -25.89 -11.33 10.95
C PRO A 93 -27.04 -10.53 11.58
N PRO A 94 -27.16 -10.52 12.92
CA PRO A 94 -28.10 -9.63 13.59
C PRO A 94 -27.79 -8.15 13.27
N PRO A 95 -28.80 -7.27 13.26
CA PRO A 95 -28.70 -5.92 12.71
C PRO A 95 -27.68 -5.03 13.44
N GLU A 96 -27.46 -5.25 14.74
CA GLU A 96 -26.44 -4.53 15.50
C GLU A 96 -25.02 -4.87 15.02
N VAL A 97 -24.79 -6.14 14.66
CA VAL A 97 -23.50 -6.63 14.16
C VAL A 97 -23.28 -6.16 12.73
N GLU A 98 -24.33 -6.17 11.89
CA GLU A 98 -24.24 -5.65 10.52
C GLU A 98 -23.83 -4.16 10.50
N SER A 99 -24.47 -3.34 11.34
CA SER A 99 -24.14 -1.93 11.50
C SER A 99 -22.69 -1.72 11.97
N ALA A 100 -22.26 -2.51 12.97
CA ALA A 100 -20.88 -2.46 13.46
C ALA A 100 -19.86 -2.87 12.37
N LEU A 101 -20.14 -3.92 11.60
CA LEU A 101 -19.29 -4.35 10.49
C LEU A 101 -19.22 -3.30 9.39
N ALA A 102 -20.34 -2.65 9.05
CA ALA A 102 -20.37 -1.56 8.09
C ALA A 102 -19.53 -0.35 8.57
N ALA A 103 -19.63 0.01 9.84
CA ALA A 103 -18.84 1.08 10.44
C ALA A 103 -17.34 0.73 10.43
N ILE A 104 -16.96 -0.50 10.79
CA ILE A 104 -15.59 -0.99 10.76
C ILE A 104 -15.03 -0.96 9.33
N ASN A 105 -15.78 -1.46 8.35
CA ASN A 105 -15.34 -1.46 6.94
C ASN A 105 -15.16 -0.03 6.42
N THR A 106 -16.05 0.88 6.78
CA THR A 106 -15.93 2.31 6.41
C THR A 106 -14.67 2.92 7.04
N ALA A 107 -14.43 2.68 8.33
CA ALA A 107 -13.23 3.16 9.01
C ALA A 107 -11.96 2.56 8.44
N HIS A 108 -11.96 1.26 8.13
CA HIS A 108 -10.82 0.56 7.54
C HIS A 108 -10.46 1.10 6.15
N ASN A 109 -11.47 1.30 5.30
CA ASN A 109 -11.28 1.88 3.96
C ASN A 109 -10.78 3.33 4.05
N GLN A 110 -11.31 4.10 4.99
CA GLN A 110 -10.87 5.47 5.24
C GLN A 110 -9.39 5.52 5.66
N VAL A 111 -9.01 4.70 6.66
CA VAL A 111 -7.62 4.62 7.14
C VAL A 111 -6.69 4.14 6.02
N SER A 112 -7.09 3.13 5.25
CA SER A 112 -6.29 2.64 4.11
C SER A 112 -6.09 3.71 3.03
N SER A 113 -7.12 4.50 2.74
CA SER A 113 -7.03 5.64 1.83
C SER A 113 -6.09 6.74 2.35
N GLU A 114 -6.19 7.08 3.64
CA GLU A 114 -5.34 8.09 4.27
C GLU A 114 -3.86 7.67 4.32
N ILE A 115 -3.60 6.40 4.64
CA ILE A 115 -2.24 5.83 4.61
C ILE A 115 -1.65 5.93 3.20
N SER A 116 -2.42 5.55 2.18
CA SER A 116 -1.98 5.59 0.78
C SER A 116 -1.63 7.01 0.34
N LEU A 117 -2.46 8.00 0.72
CA LEU A 117 -2.20 9.41 0.44
C LEU A 117 -0.95 9.90 1.18
N ALA A 118 -0.84 9.60 2.47
CA ALA A 118 0.31 9.99 3.28
C ALA A 118 1.61 9.41 2.71
N GLN A 119 1.61 8.14 2.30
CA GLN A 119 2.75 7.47 1.69
C GLN A 119 3.15 8.13 0.36
N ALA A 120 2.19 8.38 -0.54
CA ALA A 120 2.47 9.09 -1.80
C ALA A 120 3.06 10.49 -1.55
N SER A 121 2.55 11.21 -0.54
CA SER A 121 3.07 12.52 -0.17
C SER A 121 4.51 12.47 0.37
N ALA A 122 4.84 11.42 1.13
CA ALA A 122 6.17 11.19 1.68
C ALA A 122 7.16 10.85 0.55
N ASP A 123 6.78 9.95 -0.36
CA ASP A 123 7.60 9.58 -1.51
C ASP A 123 7.89 10.79 -2.40
N GLN A 124 6.89 11.63 -2.67
CA GLN A 124 7.07 12.86 -3.42
C GLN A 124 8.06 13.80 -2.72
N LYS A 125 7.94 13.99 -1.40
CA LYS A 125 8.89 14.81 -0.63
C LYS A 125 10.31 14.26 -0.69
N ILE A 126 10.49 12.94 -0.56
CA ILE A 126 11.82 12.30 -0.64
C ILE A 126 12.46 12.56 -2.01
N VAL A 127 11.69 12.38 -3.10
CA VAL A 127 12.19 12.63 -4.46
C VAL A 127 12.53 14.11 -4.66
N GLN A 128 11.69 15.03 -4.17
CA GLN A 128 11.95 16.47 -4.24
C GLN A 128 13.20 16.85 -3.44
N SER A 129 13.39 16.33 -2.23
CA SER A 129 14.57 16.58 -1.42
C SER A 129 15.85 16.09 -2.11
N LYS A 130 15.83 14.89 -2.72
CA LYS A 130 16.98 14.37 -3.49
C LYS A 130 17.34 15.29 -4.65
N ARG A 131 16.34 15.71 -5.44
CA ARG A 131 16.56 16.64 -6.56
C ARG A 131 17.07 18.00 -6.09
N ALA A 132 16.57 18.51 -4.96
CA ALA A 132 17.03 19.78 -4.40
C ALA A 132 18.52 19.72 -4.03
N VAL A 133 18.95 18.63 -3.39
CA VAL A 133 20.37 18.41 -3.06
C VAL A 133 21.22 18.34 -4.33
N GLU A 134 20.78 17.59 -5.34
CA GLU A 134 21.48 17.49 -6.62
C GLU A 134 21.66 18.86 -7.30
N ILE A 135 20.59 19.64 -7.37
CA ILE A 135 20.64 21.01 -7.95
C ILE A 135 21.62 21.88 -7.18
N GLU A 136 21.61 21.84 -5.85
CA GLU A 136 22.50 22.66 -5.03
C GLU A 136 23.97 22.25 -5.20
N THR A 137 24.25 20.94 -5.28
CA THR A 137 25.60 20.45 -5.58
C THR A 137 26.09 20.87 -6.96
N LEU A 138 25.22 20.83 -7.97
CA LEU A 138 25.57 21.29 -9.32
C LEU A 138 25.81 22.81 -9.37
N LYS A 139 25.02 23.60 -8.64
CA LYS A 139 25.24 25.04 -8.51
C LYS A 139 26.58 25.35 -7.85
N ALA A 140 26.89 24.69 -6.73
CA ALA A 140 28.16 24.87 -6.05
C ALA A 140 29.36 24.54 -6.98
N GLN A 141 29.25 23.45 -7.74
CA GLN A 141 30.27 23.09 -8.73
C GLN A 141 30.41 24.17 -9.83
N ALA A 142 29.29 24.66 -10.35
CA ALA A 142 29.25 25.69 -11.38
C ALA A 142 29.80 27.04 -10.92
N GLU A 143 29.69 27.38 -9.63
CA GLU A 143 30.28 28.59 -9.05
C GLU A 143 31.80 28.49 -8.91
N ILE A 144 32.33 27.29 -8.62
CA ILE A 144 33.77 27.05 -8.44
C ILE A 144 34.50 27.01 -9.79
N GLU A 145 33.86 26.52 -10.85
CA GLU A 145 34.50 26.32 -12.16
C GLU A 145 35.11 27.61 -12.76
N PRO A 146 34.41 28.77 -12.80
CA PRO A 146 35.00 30.03 -13.24
C PRO A 146 36.17 30.50 -12.36
N LEU A 147 36.10 30.27 -11.05
CA LEU A 147 37.18 30.63 -10.11
C LEU A 147 38.44 29.82 -10.38
N ASN A 148 38.30 28.51 -10.60
CA ASN A 148 39.41 27.63 -10.97
C ASN A 148 40.01 28.00 -12.33
N TRP A 149 39.17 28.31 -13.32
CA TRP A 149 39.63 28.75 -14.62
C TRP A 149 40.43 30.06 -14.53
N LEU A 150 39.91 31.05 -13.78
CA LEU A 150 40.62 32.32 -13.54
C LEU A 150 41.94 32.10 -12.81
N ALA A 151 41.95 31.26 -11.77
CA ALA A 151 43.16 30.92 -11.01
C ALA A 151 44.22 30.26 -11.90
N ALA A 152 43.81 29.36 -12.81
CA ALA A 152 44.70 28.74 -13.78
C ALA A 152 45.31 29.79 -14.73
N GLN A 153 44.50 30.69 -15.29
CA GLN A 153 44.98 31.78 -16.15
C GLN A 153 45.96 32.71 -15.43
N LEU A 154 45.65 33.10 -14.19
CA LEU A 154 46.55 33.95 -13.39
C LEU A 154 47.87 33.23 -13.08
N THR A 155 47.82 31.92 -12.82
CA THR A 155 49.02 31.11 -12.58
C THR A 155 49.90 31.01 -13.82
N GLU A 156 49.30 30.87 -15.00
CA GLU A 156 50.02 30.87 -16.28
C GLU A 156 50.67 32.24 -16.55
N LEU A 157 49.92 33.32 -16.41
CA LEU A 157 50.43 34.70 -16.52
C LEU A 157 51.61 34.99 -15.58
N LYS A 158 51.57 34.45 -14.35
CA LYS A 158 52.67 34.58 -13.38
C LYS A 158 53.96 33.89 -13.86
N LYS A 159 53.87 32.77 -14.58
CA LYS A 159 55.03 32.05 -15.12
C LYS A 159 55.71 32.82 -16.25
N THR A 160 54.96 33.62 -17.03
CA THR A 160 55.45 34.32 -18.22
C THR A 160 56.29 35.57 -17.90
N GLY A 161 56.30 36.05 -16.64
CA GLY A 161 57.23 37.07 -16.14
C GLY A 161 56.57 38.31 -15.51
N PRO A 162 57.35 39.19 -14.84
CA PRO A 162 56.84 40.28 -13.99
C PRO A 162 56.07 41.39 -14.73
N GLY A 163 56.19 41.51 -16.06
CA GLY A 163 55.48 42.50 -16.88
C GLY A 163 54.24 41.98 -17.61
N ALA A 164 53.97 40.67 -17.56
CA ALA A 164 52.89 40.04 -18.33
C ALA A 164 51.49 40.45 -17.81
N LEU A 165 51.34 40.59 -16.50
CA LEU A 165 50.08 40.98 -15.86
C LEU A 165 49.65 42.41 -16.23
N VAL A 166 50.60 43.35 -16.25
CA VAL A 166 50.35 44.76 -16.62
C VAL A 166 49.93 44.86 -18.09
N SER A 167 50.59 44.09 -18.96
CA SER A 167 50.25 44.02 -20.39
C SER A 167 48.87 43.40 -20.61
N TYR A 168 48.51 42.36 -19.87
CA TYR A 168 47.17 41.76 -19.89
C TYR A 168 46.08 42.76 -19.47
N LEU A 169 46.27 43.46 -18.34
CA LEU A 169 45.32 44.49 -17.88
C LEU A 169 45.15 45.62 -18.91
N ARG A 170 46.24 46.03 -19.58
CA ARG A 170 46.19 47.03 -20.65
C ARG A 170 45.36 46.55 -21.84
N ASN A 171 45.57 45.30 -22.28
CA ASN A 171 44.82 44.72 -23.40
C ASN A 171 43.34 44.51 -23.07
N VAL A 172 43.02 44.05 -21.86
CA VAL A 172 41.63 43.92 -21.39
C VAL A 172 40.95 45.29 -21.32
N ARG A 173 41.61 46.32 -20.77
CA ARG A 173 41.09 47.70 -20.77
C ARG A 173 40.81 48.19 -22.18
N LEU A 174 41.75 48.03 -23.11
CA LEU A 174 41.55 48.40 -24.51
C LEU A 174 40.34 47.69 -25.13
N SER A 175 40.16 46.39 -24.85
CA SER A 175 38.99 45.64 -25.32
C SER A 175 37.66 46.13 -24.71
N LEU A 176 37.65 46.47 -23.42
CA LEU A 176 36.48 47.04 -22.74
C LEU A 176 36.16 48.44 -23.26
N TYR A 177 37.16 49.28 -23.48
CA TYR A 177 36.98 50.60 -24.08
C TYR A 177 36.46 50.52 -25.52
N SER A 178 36.84 49.49 -26.28
CA SER A 178 36.30 49.28 -27.63
C SER A 178 34.82 48.86 -27.64
N ARG A 179 34.32 48.30 -26.53
CA ARG A 179 32.97 47.73 -26.41
C ARG A 179 32.02 48.58 -25.57
N ALA A 180 32.55 49.55 -24.82
CA ALA A 180 31.79 50.47 -23.99
C ALA A 180 31.26 51.65 -24.81
N GLN A 181 29.95 51.89 -24.74
CA GLN A 181 29.27 52.98 -25.44
C GLN A 181 29.37 54.33 -24.71
N ASN A 182 29.54 54.32 -23.38
CA ASN A 182 29.74 55.49 -22.54
C ASN A 182 30.85 55.20 -21.53
N ILE A 183 31.80 56.13 -21.39
CA ILE A 183 32.92 56.03 -20.44
C ILE A 183 32.76 57.16 -19.43
N ILE A 184 32.66 56.81 -18.15
CA ILE A 184 32.67 57.78 -17.04
C ILE A 184 34.09 57.79 -16.49
N LEU A 185 34.84 58.87 -16.75
CA LEU A 185 36.14 59.08 -16.11
C LEU A 185 35.93 59.68 -14.72
N PRO A 186 36.55 59.12 -13.67
CA PRO A 186 36.69 59.83 -12.41
C PRO A 186 37.55 61.08 -12.62
N ASP A 187 37.12 62.21 -12.06
CA ASP A 187 37.82 63.49 -12.09
C ASP A 187 39.03 63.44 -11.14
N ASP A 188 40.19 63.07 -11.67
CA ASP A 188 41.46 63.21 -10.94
C ASP A 188 41.88 64.70 -10.94
N ARG A 189 41.30 65.45 -10.01
CA ARG A 189 41.85 66.73 -9.53
C ARG A 189 42.87 66.45 -8.43
N ASN A 190 44.14 66.38 -8.82
CA ASN A 190 45.21 67.14 -8.17
C ASN A 190 46.40 67.31 -9.11
#